data_AF-A0A7X8X7X2-F1
#
_entry.id   AF-A0A7X8X7X2-F1
#
_cell.length_a   1.000
_cell.length_b   1.000
_cell.length_c   1.000
_cell.angle_alpha   90.00
_cell.angle_beta   90.00
_cell.angle_gamma   90.00
#
_symmetry.space_group_name_H-M   'P 1'
#
loop_
_entity.id
_entity.type
_entity.pdbx_description
1 polymer ?
#
loop_
_entity_poly.entity_id
_entity_poly.type
_entity_poly.pdbx_seq_one_letter_code
_entity_poly.pdbx_strand_id
1 'polypeptide(L)'
;MKINKKILAIIIVIVLIGGIFSAQLAGLWHTKGQPGGLGPGKGKNARQIESEEKESRSISGKTTFEDLLNMGLTEKEIADVLGDKTFEPQSTVKSYCESKGLPFGQVKKSLEALFKAAD
;
A
#
# COMPACT_ATOMS: atom_id res chain seq x y z
N MET A 1 28.35 46.80 2.56
CA MET A 1 27.06 47.37 2.06
C MET A 1 26.10 47.51 3.23
N LYS A 2 25.55 48.71 3.46
CA LYS A 2 24.55 48.95 4.53
C LYS A 2 23.18 48.55 4.01
N ILE A 3 22.67 47.39 4.42
CA ILE A 3 21.29 46.99 4.11
C ILE A 3 20.38 47.80 5.04
N ASN A 4 19.47 48.58 4.44
CA ASN A 4 18.52 49.39 5.21
C ASN A 4 17.56 48.46 5.96
N LYS A 5 17.26 48.75 7.23
CA LYS A 5 16.36 47.92 8.06
C LYS A 5 15.01 47.68 7.39
N LYS A 6 14.54 48.64 6.58
CA LYS A 6 13.34 48.51 5.73
C LYS A 6 13.50 47.48 4.61
N ILE A 7 14.66 47.46 3.95
CA ILE A 7 14.98 46.49 2.88
C ILE A 7 15.18 45.09 3.47
N LEU A 8 15.79 44.98 4.66
CA LEU A 8 15.91 43.71 5.38
C LEU A 8 14.53 43.13 5.72
N ALA A 9 13.61 43.96 6.22
CA ALA A 9 12.25 43.52 6.53
C ALA A 9 11.50 43.05 5.28
N ILE A 10 11.63 43.76 4.15
CA ILE A 10 10.99 43.37 2.89
C ILE A 10 11.55 42.03 2.38
N ILE A 11 12.87 41.81 2.47
CA ILE A 11 13.49 40.54 2.06
C ILE A 11 13.00 39.39 2.93
N ILE A 12 12.90 39.59 4.25
CA ILE A 12 12.38 38.55 5.15
C ILE A 12 10.94 38.18 4.80
N VAL A 13 10.09 39.17 4.51
CA VAL A 13 8.69 38.93 4.11
C VAL A 13 8.62 38.20 2.76
N ILE A 14 9.46 38.55 1.79
CA ILE A 14 9.53 37.87 0.49
C ILE A 14 10.06 36.44 0.62
N VAL A 15 11.03 36.20 1.51
CA VAL A 15 11.55 34.84 1.76
C VAL A 15 10.54 33.98 2.50
N LEU A 16 9.79 34.56 3.44
CA LEU A 16 8.70 33.85 4.13
C LEU A 16 7.56 33.52 3.15
N ILE A 17 7.03 34.52 2.44
CA ILE A 17 5.90 34.31 1.52
C ILE A 17 6.32 33.48 0.29
N GLY A 18 7.48 33.75 -0.30
CA GLY A 18 8.01 33.03 -1.46
C GLY A 18 8.47 31.60 -1.12
N GLY A 19 8.99 31.38 0.09
CA GLY A 19 9.31 30.05 0.60
C GLY A 19 8.06 29.20 0.83
N ILE A 20 6.98 29.81 1.34
CA ILE A 20 5.68 29.14 1.53
C ILE A 20 4.99 28.85 0.19
N PHE A 21 5.06 29.78 -0.78
CA PHE A 21 4.49 29.57 -2.11
C PHE A 21 5.20 28.45 -2.89
N SER A 22 6.52 28.33 -2.73
CA SER A 22 7.30 27.22 -3.29
C SER A 22 6.93 25.87 -2.64
N ALA A 23 6.55 25.87 -1.36
CA ALA A 23 6.10 24.67 -0.66
C ALA A 23 4.69 24.19 -1.11
N GLN A 24 3.86 25.08 -1.66
CA GLN A 24 2.58 24.71 -2.27
C GLN A 24 2.74 23.99 -3.61
N LEU A 25 3.64 24.46 -4.50
CA LEU A 25 3.85 23.84 -5.82
C LEU A 25 4.52 22.47 -5.75
N ALA A 26 5.40 22.27 -4.77
CA ALA A 26 6.04 20.97 -4.53
C ALA A 26 5.08 19.94 -3.92
N GLY A 27 3.84 20.33 -3.59
CA GLY A 27 2.85 19.45 -2.96
C GLY A 27 3.22 19.00 -1.54
N LEU A 28 4.33 19.52 -0.98
CA LEU A 28 4.80 19.13 0.35
C LEU A 28 3.97 19.75 1.48
N TRP A 29 3.24 20.86 1.24
CA TRP A 29 2.46 21.55 2.27
C TRP A 29 1.03 22.00 1.85
N HIS A 30 0.43 21.37 0.83
CA HIS A 30 -1.01 21.53 0.57
C HIS A 30 -1.79 20.44 1.31
N THR A 31 -2.10 20.69 2.58
CA THR A 31 -3.00 19.84 3.37
C THR A 31 -4.44 20.10 2.95
N LYS A 32 -4.84 19.51 1.82
CA LYS A 32 -6.24 19.09 1.65
C LYS A 32 -6.47 18.10 2.80
N GLY A 33 -7.44 18.36 3.67
CA GLY A 33 -7.87 17.34 4.60
C GLY A 33 -8.16 16.05 3.82
N GLN A 34 -7.60 14.93 4.30
CA GLN A 34 -7.59 13.58 3.73
C GLN A 34 -6.56 13.34 2.62
N PRO A 35 -6.05 12.11 2.47
CA PRO A 35 -5.25 11.25 3.34
C PRO A 35 -3.73 11.41 3.05
N GLY A 36 -2.86 10.77 3.84
CA GLY A 36 -1.46 10.52 3.45
C GLY A 36 -0.42 11.49 4.02
N GLY A 37 0.24 11.10 5.11
CA GLY A 37 1.38 11.82 5.68
C GLY A 37 2.51 10.85 6.01
N LEU A 38 3.51 10.79 5.13
CA LEU A 38 4.77 10.10 5.36
C LEU A 38 5.81 11.15 5.75
N GLY A 39 6.35 11.05 6.97
CA GLY A 39 7.64 11.66 7.29
C GLY A 39 8.75 11.11 6.38
N PRO A 40 9.93 11.72 6.34
CA PRO A 40 11.00 11.36 5.42
C PRO A 40 11.73 10.09 5.90
N GLY A 41 11.03 8.96 5.87
CA GLY A 41 11.57 7.62 5.88
C GLY A 41 11.59 7.12 4.44
N LYS A 42 12.78 7.18 3.85
CA LYS A 42 13.18 6.62 2.56
C LYS A 42 12.55 5.22 2.31
N GLY A 43 11.48 5.17 1.53
CA GLY A 43 10.81 3.95 1.11
C GLY A 43 10.43 4.03 -0.38
N LYS A 44 11.29 3.48 -1.23
CA LYS A 44 11.10 3.40 -2.67
C LYS A 44 9.94 2.45 -2.95
N ASN A 45 8.76 2.97 -3.29
CA ASN A 45 7.73 2.24 -4.06
C ASN A 45 6.83 3.24 -4.78
N ALA A 46 7.46 4.09 -5.58
CA ALA A 46 6.81 4.57 -6.79
C ALA A 46 6.83 3.40 -7.78
N ARG A 47 5.67 2.77 -7.97
CA ARG A 47 5.20 2.00 -9.15
C ARG A 47 4.42 0.75 -8.75
N GLN A 48 3.09 0.86 -8.73
CA GLN A 48 2.21 -0.13 -9.38
C GLN A 48 0.79 0.46 -9.42
N ILE A 49 0.43 1.10 -10.53
CA ILE A 49 -0.48 0.55 -11.55
C ILE A 49 -1.93 0.61 -11.07
N GLU A 50 -2.62 1.67 -11.51
CA GLU A 50 -4.02 1.56 -11.94
C GLU A 50 -4.11 0.41 -12.93
N SER A 51 -4.88 -0.64 -12.64
CA SER A 51 -5.57 -1.46 -13.65
C SER A 51 -6.59 -2.39 -12.98
N GLU A 52 -7.84 -2.16 -13.36
CA GLU A 52 -8.96 -3.11 -13.39
C GLU A 52 -9.60 -3.51 -12.06
N GLU A 53 -10.58 -2.68 -11.71
CA GLU A 53 -11.92 -3.11 -11.37
C GLU A 53 -12.42 -4.23 -12.32
N LYS A 54 -12.51 -5.46 -11.81
CA LYS A 54 -13.51 -6.45 -12.22
C LYS A 54 -13.73 -7.43 -11.07
N GLU A 55 -14.93 -7.38 -10.52
CA GLU A 55 -15.58 -8.33 -9.62
C GLU A 55 -14.66 -9.05 -8.62
N SER A 56 -14.42 -8.35 -7.52
CA SER A 56 -13.70 -8.83 -6.35
C SER A 56 -14.41 -10.03 -5.72
N ARG A 57 -14.00 -11.26 -6.10
CA ARG A 57 -14.00 -12.40 -5.16
C ARG A 57 -13.03 -12.06 -4.03
N SER A 58 -13.46 -11.17 -3.14
CA SER A 58 -12.62 -10.60 -2.10
C SER A 58 -12.30 -11.67 -1.06
N ILE A 59 -11.05 -12.12 -1.07
CA ILE A 59 -10.58 -13.06 -0.06
C ILE A 59 -10.44 -12.28 1.26
N SER A 60 -11.19 -12.69 2.27
CA SER A 60 -11.15 -12.09 3.60
C SER A 60 -10.23 -12.88 4.51
N GLY A 61 -9.78 -12.27 5.60
CA GLY A 61 -9.02 -13.00 6.63
C GLY A 61 -9.83 -14.12 7.32
N LYS A 62 -11.13 -14.23 7.04
CA LYS A 62 -12.03 -15.30 7.48
C LYS A 62 -12.13 -16.46 6.49
N THR A 63 -11.65 -16.29 5.27
CA THR A 63 -11.70 -17.31 4.23
C THR A 63 -10.81 -18.49 4.66
N THR A 64 -11.34 -19.70 4.62
CA THR A 64 -10.59 -20.93 4.90
C THR A 64 -9.89 -21.43 3.64
N PHE A 65 -8.91 -22.33 3.79
CA PHE A 65 -8.31 -22.98 2.62
C PHE A 65 -9.34 -23.84 1.88
N GLU A 66 -10.29 -24.45 2.60
CA GLU A 66 -11.44 -25.14 1.99
C GLU A 66 -12.28 -24.21 1.11
N ASP A 67 -12.56 -22.98 1.55
CA ASP A 67 -13.26 -21.99 0.72
C ASP A 67 -12.48 -21.69 -0.57
N LEU A 68 -11.15 -21.56 -0.49
CA LEU A 68 -10.31 -21.31 -1.67
C LEU A 68 -10.34 -22.47 -2.67
N LEU A 69 -10.31 -23.70 -2.17
CA LEU A 69 -10.45 -24.90 -2.99
C LEU A 69 -11.83 -24.95 -3.67
N ASN A 70 -12.89 -24.64 -2.92
CA ASN A 70 -14.25 -24.55 -3.45
C ASN A 70 -14.42 -23.43 -4.48
N MET A 71 -13.65 -22.36 -4.37
CA MET A 71 -13.62 -21.28 -5.35
C MET A 71 -12.86 -21.65 -6.63
N GLY A 72 -12.12 -22.76 -6.64
CA GLY A 72 -11.45 -23.30 -7.82
C GLY A 72 -9.92 -23.24 -7.79
N LEU A 73 -9.30 -22.86 -6.67
CA LEU A 73 -7.85 -23.03 -6.51
C LEU A 73 -7.52 -24.49 -6.24
N THR A 74 -6.34 -24.91 -6.67
CA THR A 74 -5.80 -26.22 -6.32
C THR A 74 -4.89 -26.13 -5.10
N GLU A 75 -4.75 -27.24 -4.35
CA GLU A 75 -3.84 -27.31 -3.21
C GLU A 75 -2.39 -26.98 -3.62
N LYS A 76 -2.01 -27.28 -4.87
CA LYS A 76 -0.69 -26.96 -5.41
C LYS A 76 -0.48 -25.46 -5.53
N GLU A 77 -1.45 -24.73 -6.07
CA GLU A 77 -1.34 -23.27 -6.23
C GLU A 77 -1.30 -22.57 -4.87
N ILE A 78 -2.14 -23.03 -3.93
CA ILE A 78 -2.13 -22.53 -2.55
C ILE A 78 -0.77 -22.82 -1.90
N ALA A 79 -0.25 -24.04 -2.02
CA ALA A 79 1.05 -24.41 -1.46
C ALA A 79 2.20 -23.59 -2.07
N ASP A 80 2.14 -23.27 -3.35
CA ASP A 80 3.16 -22.46 -4.03
C ASP A 80 3.17 -21.02 -3.51
N VAL A 81 1.98 -20.43 -3.30
CA VAL A 81 1.84 -19.09 -2.71
C VAL A 81 2.31 -19.06 -1.25
N LEU A 82 1.99 -20.10 -0.48
CA LEU A 82 2.38 -20.19 0.93
C LEU A 82 3.85 -20.58 1.12
N GLY A 83 4.49 -21.15 0.10
CA GLY A 83 5.81 -21.76 0.19
C GLY A 83 5.84 -23.02 1.08
N ASP A 84 4.67 -23.52 1.49
CA ASP A 84 4.48 -24.61 2.43
C ASP A 84 3.26 -25.45 2.02
N LYS A 85 3.41 -26.79 2.04
CA LYS A 85 2.34 -27.74 1.71
C LYS A 85 1.49 -28.15 2.93
N THR A 86 1.85 -27.67 4.11
CA THR A 86 1.24 -28.10 5.37
C THR A 86 0.25 -27.04 5.85
N PHE A 87 -0.88 -26.92 5.15
CA PHE A 87 -2.02 -26.11 5.61
C PHE A 87 -3.21 -27.01 5.89
N GLU A 88 -3.98 -26.67 6.92
CA GLU A 88 -5.20 -27.41 7.27
C GLU A 88 -6.39 -26.79 6.52
N PRO A 89 -7.20 -27.55 5.76
CA PRO A 89 -8.34 -27.01 5.00
C PRO A 89 -9.32 -26.19 5.85
N GLN A 90 -9.52 -26.59 7.11
CA GLN A 90 -10.40 -25.95 8.08
C GLN A 90 -9.81 -24.66 8.69
N SER A 91 -8.50 -24.44 8.52
CA SER A 91 -7.82 -23.26 9.05
C SER A 91 -8.03 -22.05 8.14
N THR A 92 -8.11 -20.86 8.75
CA THR A 92 -8.23 -19.61 8.01
C THR A 92 -6.89 -19.20 7.41
N VAL A 93 -6.92 -18.64 6.19
CA VAL A 93 -5.73 -18.16 5.49
C VAL A 93 -4.96 -17.16 6.35
N LYS A 94 -5.68 -16.28 7.07
CA LYS A 94 -5.08 -15.28 7.95
C LYS A 94 -4.37 -15.92 9.14
N SER A 95 -5.04 -16.82 9.86
CA SER A 95 -4.46 -17.46 11.06
C SER A 95 -3.23 -18.29 10.70
N TYR A 96 -3.25 -18.98 9.55
CA TYR A 96 -2.08 -19.70 9.05
C TYR A 96 -0.91 -18.77 8.74
N CYS A 97 -1.17 -17.66 8.04
CA CYS A 97 -0.14 -16.66 7.75
C CYS A 97 0.45 -16.08 9.04
N GLU A 98 -0.38 -15.77 10.03
CA GLU A 98 0.06 -15.26 11.34
C GLU A 98 0.94 -16.27 12.09
N SER A 99 0.57 -17.56 12.06
CA SER A 99 1.36 -18.63 12.70
C SER A 99 2.74 -18.81 12.05
N LYS A 100 2.84 -18.63 10.73
CA LYS A 100 4.08 -18.75 9.96
C LYS A 100 4.89 -17.45 9.89
N GLY A 101 4.36 -16.34 10.42
CA GLY A 101 4.97 -15.01 10.27
C GLY A 101 4.94 -14.48 8.83
N LEU A 102 4.02 -14.97 8.00
CA LEU A 102 3.85 -14.55 6.61
C LEU A 102 2.93 -13.31 6.53
N PRO A 103 3.24 -12.35 5.64
CA PRO A 103 2.38 -11.20 5.42
C PRO A 103 1.10 -11.60 4.68
N PHE A 104 -0.03 -11.71 5.39
CA PHE A 104 -1.35 -12.04 4.81
C PHE A 104 -1.71 -11.18 3.60
N GLY A 105 -1.34 -9.89 3.59
CA GLY A 105 -1.61 -9.00 2.46
C GLY A 105 -0.90 -9.40 1.16
N GLN A 106 0.29 -10.00 1.24
CA GLN A 106 1.02 -10.50 0.07
C GLN A 106 0.42 -11.83 -0.42
N VAL A 107 0.09 -12.73 0.52
CA VAL A 107 -0.57 -14.01 0.24
C VAL A 107 -1.92 -13.77 -0.42
N LYS A 108 -2.76 -12.90 0.17
CA LYS A 108 -4.05 -12.49 -0.40
C LYS A 108 -3.90 -12.00 -1.84
N LYS A 109 -3.00 -11.05 -2.09
CA LYS A 109 -2.78 -10.52 -3.45
C LYS A 109 -2.36 -11.60 -4.45
N SER A 110 -1.53 -12.55 -4.01
CA SER A 110 -1.07 -13.65 -4.86
C SER A 110 -2.21 -14.62 -5.19
N LEU A 111 -3.05 -14.95 -4.19
CA LEU A 111 -4.24 -15.78 -4.39
C LEU A 111 -5.27 -15.09 -5.30
N GLU A 112 -5.58 -13.81 -5.07
CA GLU A 112 -6.48 -13.03 -5.92
C GLU A 112 -5.96 -12.90 -7.37
N ALA A 113 -4.63 -12.80 -7.54
CA ALA A 113 -4.03 -12.79 -8.87
C ALA A 113 -4.19 -14.12 -9.61
N LEU A 114 -4.10 -15.27 -8.91
CA LEU A 114 -4.37 -16.59 -9.50
C LEU A 114 -5.82 -16.70 -9.98
N PHE A 115 -6.78 -16.21 -9.20
CA PHE A 115 -8.18 -16.15 -9.62
C PHE A 115 -8.37 -15.32 -10.89
N LYS A 116 -7.73 -14.15 -10.97
CA LYS A 116 -7.82 -13.28 -12.16
C LYS A 116 -7.13 -13.88 -13.40
N ALA A 117 -6.10 -14.70 -13.20
CA ALA A 117 -5.36 -15.33 -14.30
C ALA A 117 -6.04 -16.58 -14.88
N ALA A 118 -7.01 -17.15 -14.15
CA ALA A 118 -7.75 -18.35 -14.55
C ALA A 118 -9.08 -18.07 -15.28
N ASP A 119 -9.50 -16.80 -15.34
CA ASP A 119 -10.67 -16.28 -16.08
C ASP A 119 -10.25 -15.88 -17.51
#